data_AF-A0A2P2C7P0-F1
#
_entry.id   AF-A0A2P2C7P0-F1
#
_cell.length_a   1.000
_cell.length_b   1.000
_cell.length_c   1.000
_cell.angle_alpha   90.00
_cell.angle_beta   90.00
_cell.angle_gamma   90.00
#
_symmetry.space_group_name_H-M   'P 1'
#
loop_
_entity.id
_entity.type
_entity.pdbx_description
1 polymer ?
#
loop_
_entity_poly.entity_id
_entity_poly.type
_entity_poly.pdbx_seq_one_letter_code
_entity_poly.pdbx_strand_id
1 'polypeptide(L)'
;MDTENRPVLTGLLALVGVAVAIGLLGGLAVLVGVKATGIGEDSTASDDSTASATFSLPRPTDTSSTIPEPEQASEPGGGESTSDAPAEAISLAATQQSVSPMQQIDLTGTYQSGEGAILQVQRMENGQWSDFPVTMSVSGGTFATYVQTSRTGPNKFRVIDTDTQTTSNEITVTVG
;
A
#
# COMPACT_ATOMS: atom_id res chain seq x y z
N MET A 1 -58.03 12.91 -8.66
CA MET A 1 -56.90 12.12 -8.11
C MET A 1 -55.66 12.83 -8.60
N ASP A 2 -55.36 13.92 -7.93
CA ASP A 2 -54.56 15.02 -8.45
C ASP A 2 -53.16 14.88 -7.87
N THR A 3 -52.26 14.25 -8.64
CA THR A 3 -50.84 14.08 -8.29
C THR A 3 -50.01 15.25 -8.77
N GLU A 4 -50.50 16.47 -8.57
CA GLU A 4 -49.88 17.69 -9.08
C GLU A 4 -49.20 18.42 -7.90
N ASN A 5 -47.88 18.61 -8.00
CA ASN A 5 -47.00 19.31 -7.04
C ASN A 5 -46.52 18.57 -5.77
N ARG A 6 -45.97 17.36 -5.91
CA ARG A 6 -45.00 16.84 -4.92
C ARG A 6 -43.69 16.45 -5.58
N PRO A 7 -42.78 17.41 -5.86
CA PRO A 7 -41.54 17.14 -6.60
C PRO A 7 -40.67 16.08 -5.93
N VAL A 8 -40.66 16.04 -4.59
CA VAL A 8 -39.93 15.02 -3.82
C VAL A 8 -40.59 13.64 -3.95
N LEU A 9 -41.93 13.57 -3.96
CA LEU A 9 -42.66 12.30 -4.09
C LEU A 9 -42.54 11.73 -5.52
N THR A 10 -42.62 12.59 -6.53
CA THR A 10 -42.39 12.20 -7.93
C THR A 10 -40.94 11.75 -8.14
N GLY A 11 -39.98 12.43 -7.52
CA GLY A 11 -38.57 12.02 -7.52
C GLY A 11 -38.35 10.66 -6.86
N LEU A 12 -38.98 10.41 -5.71
CA LEU A 12 -38.93 9.11 -5.03
C LEU A 12 -39.55 8.00 -5.88
N LEU A 13 -40.73 8.22 -6.47
CA LEU A 13 -41.37 7.25 -7.36
C LEU A 13 -40.50 6.95 -8.59
N ALA A 14 -39.88 7.98 -9.18
CA ALA A 14 -38.96 7.83 -10.30
C ALA A 14 -37.73 7.00 -9.91
N LEU A 15 -37.13 7.27 -8.75
CA LEU A 15 -35.98 6.51 -8.23
C LEU A 15 -36.33 5.04 -8.00
N VAL A 16 -37.47 4.75 -7.37
CA VAL A 16 -37.95 3.39 -7.15
C VAL A 16 -38.21 2.68 -8.48
N GLY A 17 -38.83 3.36 -9.45
CA GLY A 17 -39.06 2.82 -10.79
C GLY A 17 -37.77 2.44 -11.50
N VAL A 18 -36.74 3.29 -11.43
CA VAL A 18 -35.41 3.01 -12.01
C VAL A 18 -34.74 1.83 -11.30
N ALA A 19 -34.78 1.78 -9.97
CA ALA A 19 -34.20 0.67 -9.20
C ALA A 19 -34.84 -0.68 -9.55
N VAL A 20 -36.17 -0.72 -9.72
CA VAL A 20 -36.89 -1.93 -10.17
C VAL A 20 -36.49 -2.31 -11.59
N ALA A 21 -36.38 -1.34 -12.51
CA ALA A 21 -35.99 -1.62 -13.89
C ALA A 21 -34.58 -2.20 -14.00
N ILE A 22 -33.60 -1.59 -13.31
CA ILE A 22 -32.21 -2.08 -13.29
C ILE A 22 -32.12 -3.42 -12.57
N GLY A 23 -32.81 -3.58 -11.44
CA GLY A 23 -32.84 -4.84 -10.68
C GLY A 23 -33.41 -6.01 -11.49
N LEU A 24 -34.48 -5.78 -12.26
CA LEU A 24 -35.06 -6.80 -13.13
C LEU A 24 -34.14 -7.16 -14.30
N LEU A 25 -33.53 -6.17 -14.96
CA LEU A 25 -32.59 -6.42 -16.07
C LEU A 25 -31.32 -7.14 -15.60
N GLY A 26 -30.73 -6.69 -14.49
CA GLY A 26 -29.54 -7.31 -13.91
C GLY A 26 -29.81 -8.71 -13.34
N GLY A 27 -30.91 -8.87 -12.60
CA GLY A 27 -31.29 -10.16 -12.00
C GLY A 27 -31.57 -11.25 -13.05
N LEU A 28 -32.23 -10.88 -14.16
CA LEU A 28 -32.53 -11.83 -15.23
C LEU A 28 -31.26 -12.25 -15.99
N ALA A 29 -30.27 -11.37 -16.14
CA ALA A 29 -28.97 -11.70 -16.72
C ALA A 29 -28.18 -12.70 -15.87
N VAL A 30 -28.18 -12.57 -14.54
CA VAL A 30 -27.49 -13.50 -13.62
C VAL A 30 -28.08 -14.91 -13.71
N LEU A 31 -29.41 -15.04 -13.75
CA LEU A 31 -30.08 -16.35 -13.83
C LEU A 31 -29.78 -17.11 -15.12
N VAL A 32 -29.59 -16.41 -16.24
CA VAL A 32 -29.18 -17.02 -17.51
C VAL A 32 -27.69 -17.40 -17.48
N GLY A 33 -26.84 -16.58 -16.86
CA GLY A 33 -25.41 -16.85 -16.70
C GLY A 33 -25.12 -18.15 -15.94
N VAL A 34 -25.78 -18.39 -14.80
CA VAL A 34 -25.54 -19.56 -13.94
C VAL A 34 -25.83 -20.90 -14.65
N LYS A 35 -26.76 -20.92 -15.61
CA LYS A 35 -27.06 -22.14 -16.40
C LYS A 35 -26.02 -22.43 -17.50
N ALA A 36 -25.30 -21.42 -17.97
CA ALA A 36 -24.29 -21.58 -19.01
C ALA A 36 -22.90 -21.97 -18.45
N THR A 37 -22.61 -21.67 -17.18
CA THR A 37 -21.30 -21.97 -16.57
C THR A 37 -21.21 -23.34 -15.90
N GLY A 38 -22.27 -24.16 -15.93
CA GLY A 38 -22.22 -25.53 -15.41
C GLY A 38 -21.92 -25.65 -13.92
N ILE A 39 -22.38 -24.72 -13.07
CA ILE A 39 -22.31 -24.89 -11.60
C ILE A 39 -23.48 -25.78 -11.17
N GLY A 40 -23.24 -27.08 -11.27
CA GLY A 40 -24.14 -28.16 -10.86
C GLY A 40 -23.52 -29.54 -11.03
N GLU A 41 -22.19 -29.63 -11.10
CA GLU A 41 -21.49 -30.90 -11.15
C GLU A 41 -21.02 -31.25 -9.75
N ASP A 42 -21.68 -32.24 -9.15
CA ASP A 42 -21.24 -32.95 -7.97
C ASP A 42 -19.85 -33.52 -8.23
N SER A 43 -18.82 -32.73 -7.95
CA SER A 43 -17.45 -33.21 -7.91
C SER A 43 -17.31 -34.10 -6.69
N THR A 44 -17.62 -35.39 -6.89
CA THR A 44 -17.19 -36.47 -6.01
C THR A 44 -15.67 -36.40 -5.92
N ALA A 45 -15.17 -35.79 -4.85
CA ALA A 45 -13.75 -35.84 -4.51
C ALA A 45 -13.38 -37.32 -4.36
N SER A 46 -12.64 -37.84 -5.33
CA SER A 46 -12.05 -39.16 -5.23
C SER A 46 -10.88 -39.05 -4.26
N ASP A 47 -11.04 -39.64 -3.08
CA ASP A 47 -9.98 -39.93 -2.13
C ASP A 47 -8.89 -40.77 -2.82
N ASP A 48 -7.83 -40.13 -3.30
CA ASP A 48 -6.59 -40.81 -3.66
C ASP A 48 -5.60 -40.67 -2.50
N SER A 49 -5.84 -41.47 -1.47
CA SER A 49 -4.92 -41.65 -0.36
C SER A 49 -3.90 -42.73 -0.71
N THR A 50 -2.79 -42.39 -1.38
CA THR A 50 -1.52 -43.13 -1.25
C THR A 50 -0.31 -42.33 -1.73
N ALA A 51 0.38 -41.68 -0.80
CA ALA A 51 1.85 -41.62 -0.78
C ALA A 51 2.29 -41.04 0.57
N SER A 52 2.78 -41.88 1.47
CA SER A 52 3.58 -41.42 2.61
C SER A 52 4.82 -40.72 2.07
N ALA A 53 4.77 -39.39 1.96
CA ALA A 53 5.95 -38.58 1.67
C ALA A 53 6.89 -38.71 2.87
N THR A 54 7.91 -39.55 2.77
CA THR A 54 9.03 -39.54 3.70
C THR A 54 9.81 -38.24 3.48
N PHE A 55 9.44 -37.22 4.26
CA PHE A 55 10.14 -35.95 4.30
C PHE A 55 11.45 -36.15 5.08
N SER A 56 12.54 -36.38 4.36
CA SER A 56 13.88 -36.36 4.93
C SER A 56 14.27 -34.93 5.25
N LEU A 57 14.13 -34.55 6.52
CA LEU A 57 14.57 -33.25 7.00
C LEU A 57 16.11 -33.24 7.09
N PRO A 58 16.83 -32.36 6.37
CA PRO A 58 18.26 -32.21 6.57
C PRO A 58 18.53 -31.76 8.01
N ARG A 59 19.53 -32.35 8.65
CA ARG A 59 19.92 -31.93 10.00
C ARG A 59 20.55 -30.54 9.92
N PRO A 60 20.12 -29.57 10.74
CA PRO A 60 20.82 -28.30 10.83
C PRO A 60 22.24 -28.56 11.33
N THR A 61 23.22 -28.03 10.60
CA THR A 61 24.60 -27.90 11.08
C THR A 61 24.75 -26.56 11.79
N ASP A 62 25.41 -26.57 12.94
CA ASP A 62 25.77 -25.34 13.64
C ASP A 62 26.62 -24.45 12.73
N THR A 63 26.21 -23.19 12.55
CA THR A 63 27.03 -22.20 11.88
C THR A 63 28.23 -21.91 12.79
N SER A 64 29.39 -22.47 12.45
CA SER A 64 30.64 -22.14 13.11
C SER A 64 30.88 -20.64 12.90
N SER A 65 30.79 -19.89 14.00
CA SER A 65 31.00 -18.44 14.02
C SER A 65 32.47 -18.14 13.72
N THR A 66 32.82 -18.09 12.44
CA THR A 66 34.05 -17.45 11.98
C THR A 66 33.68 -16.02 11.65
N ILE A 67 33.94 -15.14 12.61
CA ILE A 67 33.91 -13.69 12.43
C ILE A 67 34.99 -13.38 11.39
N PRO A 68 34.66 -12.87 10.20
CA PRO A 68 35.67 -12.28 9.34
C PRO A 68 36.15 -10.98 9.99
N GLU A 69 37.46 -10.82 10.04
CA GLU A 69 38.19 -9.64 10.47
C GLU A 69 37.64 -8.38 9.75
N PRO A 70 37.41 -7.25 10.47
CA PRO A 70 36.82 -6.07 9.86
C PRO A 70 37.82 -5.45 8.87
N GLU A 71 37.52 -5.59 7.58
CA GLU A 71 38.16 -4.76 6.55
C GLU A 71 37.75 -3.30 6.76
N GLN A 72 38.73 -2.44 6.55
CA GLN A 72 38.81 -1.09 7.08
C GLN A 72 37.63 -0.19 6.69
N ALA A 73 37.21 0.60 7.67
CA ALA A 73 36.35 1.75 7.55
C ALA A 73 36.77 2.64 6.35
N SER A 74 35.82 2.86 5.45
CA SER A 74 35.72 4.12 4.74
C SER A 74 34.55 4.86 5.38
N GLU A 75 34.86 5.77 6.31
CA GLU A 75 33.93 6.79 6.77
C GLU A 75 33.38 7.53 5.54
N PRO A 76 32.06 7.58 5.30
CA PRO A 76 31.50 8.73 4.63
C PRO A 76 31.66 9.88 5.63
N GLY A 77 32.55 10.81 5.30
CA GLY A 77 32.74 12.04 6.06
C GLY A 77 31.41 12.68 6.41
N GLY A 78 31.36 13.24 7.62
CA GLY A 78 30.23 14.03 8.10
C GLY A 78 29.76 15.03 7.06
N GLY A 79 28.63 14.73 6.43
CA GLY A 79 27.76 15.73 5.86
C GLY A 79 26.84 16.18 6.97
N GLU A 80 27.13 17.34 7.55
CA GLU A 80 26.28 18.03 8.49
C GLU A 80 24.84 18.09 7.94
N SER A 81 23.95 17.28 8.51
CA SER A 81 22.51 17.51 8.38
C SER A 81 22.16 18.60 9.37
N THR A 82 22.36 19.85 8.96
CA THR A 82 21.83 21.02 9.66
C THR A 82 20.94 21.79 8.70
N SER A 83 19.80 21.18 8.37
CA SER A 83 18.61 21.96 8.06
C SER A 83 17.93 22.23 9.40
N ASP A 84 18.08 23.46 9.91
CA ASP A 84 17.25 24.03 10.97
C ASP A 84 15.83 24.22 10.42
N ALA A 85 15.15 23.09 10.19
CA ALA A 85 13.73 23.06 9.88
C ALA A 85 12.97 23.06 11.21
N PRO A 86 11.84 23.80 11.32
CA PRO A 86 10.98 23.71 12.49
C PRO A 86 10.66 22.23 12.75
N ALA A 87 10.56 21.84 14.02
CA ALA A 87 10.22 20.47 14.38
C ALA A 87 8.87 20.10 13.73
N GLU A 88 8.94 19.40 12.60
CA GLU A 88 7.75 18.97 11.89
C GLU A 88 7.03 17.91 12.73
N ALA A 89 5.70 17.94 12.65
CA ALA A 89 4.87 16.99 13.39
C ALA A 89 5.09 15.54 12.94
N ILE A 90 5.49 15.34 11.68
CA ILE A 90 5.82 14.06 11.09
C ILE A 90 7.28 14.11 10.64
N SER A 91 8.10 13.13 11.06
CA SER A 91 9.46 12.96 10.55
C SER A 91 9.51 11.76 9.60
N LEU A 92 10.31 11.86 8.55
CA LEU A 92 10.53 10.84 7.54
C LEU A 92 12.02 10.66 7.25
N ALA A 93 12.45 9.42 7.16
CA ALA A 93 13.79 9.03 6.74
C ALA A 93 13.72 7.88 5.72
N ALA A 94 14.73 7.81 4.86
CA ALA A 94 15.03 6.62 4.09
C ALA A 94 16.32 5.98 4.61
N THR A 95 16.33 4.66 4.68
CA THR A 95 17.52 3.90 5.09
C THR A 95 18.57 3.86 3.98
N GLN A 96 18.15 3.92 2.70
CA GLN A 96 19.04 3.96 1.54
C GLN A 96 19.09 5.36 0.93
N GLN A 97 20.31 5.84 0.63
CA GLN A 97 20.51 7.09 -0.12
C GLN A 97 20.51 6.87 -1.64
N SER A 98 20.89 5.66 -2.09
CA SER A 98 20.89 5.25 -3.49
C SER A 98 20.48 3.78 -3.64
N VAL A 99 19.73 3.46 -4.69
CA VAL A 99 19.26 2.10 -5.00
C VAL A 99 19.28 1.82 -6.51
N SER A 100 19.28 0.54 -6.91
CA SER A 100 19.07 0.17 -8.31
C SER A 100 17.63 0.44 -8.75
N PRO A 101 17.32 0.56 -10.05
CA PRO A 101 15.94 0.65 -10.52
C PRO A 101 15.13 -0.56 -10.05
N MET A 102 13.89 -0.32 -9.61
CA MET A 102 12.99 -1.33 -9.04
C MET A 102 13.47 -1.96 -7.72
N GLN A 103 14.59 -1.52 -7.15
CA GLN A 103 14.98 -1.93 -5.81
C GLN A 103 14.13 -1.21 -4.77
N GLN A 104 13.91 -1.90 -3.65
CA GLN A 104 13.14 -1.38 -2.53
C GLN A 104 13.87 -0.21 -1.86
N ILE A 105 13.10 0.83 -1.55
CA ILE A 105 13.52 1.98 -0.73
C ILE A 105 12.69 1.91 0.56
N ASP A 106 13.31 1.61 1.68
CA ASP A 106 12.62 1.55 2.97
C ASP A 106 12.47 2.96 3.54
N LEU A 107 11.24 3.27 3.96
CA LEU A 107 10.85 4.53 4.54
C LEU A 107 10.42 4.29 5.97
N THR A 108 10.97 5.07 6.90
CA THR A 108 10.60 5.02 8.32
C THR A 108 10.39 6.42 8.87
N GLY A 109 9.64 6.54 9.95
CA GLY A 109 9.38 7.84 10.53
C GLY A 109 8.64 7.80 11.85
N THR A 110 8.41 8.99 12.40
CA THR A 110 7.66 9.18 13.65
C THR A 110 6.54 10.19 13.45
N TYR A 111 5.42 9.95 14.14
CA TYR A 111 4.28 10.85 14.21
C TYR A 111 3.58 10.67 15.58
N GLN A 112 4.09 11.36 16.59
CA GLN A 112 3.69 11.14 17.99
C GLN A 112 2.20 11.45 18.27
N SER A 113 1.63 12.42 17.56
CA SER A 113 0.23 12.82 17.72
C SER A 113 -0.73 12.08 16.79
N GLY A 114 -0.22 11.23 15.90
CA GLY A 114 -0.98 10.63 14.80
C GLY A 114 -1.31 9.15 15.00
N GLU A 115 -1.51 8.68 16.23
CA GLU A 115 -1.82 7.26 16.47
C GLU A 115 -3.05 6.80 15.66
N GLY A 116 -2.90 5.74 14.87
CA GLY A 116 -3.95 5.24 13.99
C GLY A 116 -4.19 6.06 12.72
N ALA A 117 -3.47 7.16 12.50
CA ALA A 117 -3.58 7.95 11.28
C ALA A 117 -3.13 7.14 10.06
N ILE A 118 -3.76 7.41 8.92
CA ILE A 118 -3.35 6.86 7.62
C ILE A 118 -2.49 7.89 6.92
N LEU A 119 -1.27 7.49 6.58
CA LEU A 119 -0.32 8.29 5.85
C LEU A 119 -0.26 7.83 4.39
N GLN A 120 -0.20 8.81 3.50
CA GLN A 120 -0.06 8.66 2.06
C GLN A 120 1.34 9.08 1.66
N VAL A 121 2.08 8.19 0.98
CA VAL A 121 3.37 8.57 0.39
C VAL A 121 3.12 9.46 -0.83
N GLN A 122 3.88 10.54 -0.94
CA GLN A 122 3.87 11.42 -2.11
C GLN A 122 5.25 11.49 -2.75
N ARG A 123 5.28 11.65 -4.06
CA ARG A 123 6.49 11.88 -4.85
C ARG A 123 6.42 13.25 -5.51
N MET A 124 7.53 13.95 -5.59
CA MET A 124 7.62 15.19 -6.37
C MET A 124 7.67 14.86 -7.86
N GLU A 125 6.72 15.37 -8.63
CA GLU A 125 6.60 15.18 -10.06
C GLU A 125 6.31 16.52 -10.75
N ASN A 126 7.15 16.91 -11.70
CA ASN A 126 6.97 18.15 -12.47
C ASN A 126 6.79 19.40 -11.57
N GLY A 127 7.47 19.42 -10.41
CA GLY A 127 7.38 20.51 -9.44
C GLY A 127 6.12 20.52 -8.57
N GLN A 128 5.31 19.45 -8.62
CA GLN A 128 4.12 19.28 -7.79
C GLN A 128 4.20 17.95 -7.02
N TRP A 129 3.60 17.91 -5.84
CA TRP A 129 3.46 16.67 -5.10
C TRP A 129 2.31 15.85 -5.65
N SER A 130 2.57 14.57 -5.93
CA SER A 130 1.63 13.61 -6.49
C SER A 130 1.60 12.37 -5.61
N ASP A 131 0.42 11.76 -5.48
CA ASP A 131 0.25 10.56 -4.65
C ASP A 131 0.99 9.38 -5.27
N PHE A 132 1.88 8.78 -4.49
CA PHE A 132 2.53 7.54 -4.82
C PHE A 132 1.67 6.40 -4.25
N PRO A 133 1.38 5.31 -4.96
CA PRO A 133 0.35 4.34 -4.56
C PRO A 133 0.78 3.42 -3.39
N VAL A 134 1.16 4.01 -2.26
CA VAL A 134 1.58 3.36 -1.02
C VAL A 134 1.03 4.17 0.14
N THR A 135 0.32 3.49 1.03
CA THR A 135 -0.21 4.04 2.28
C THR A 135 0.27 3.20 3.46
N MET A 136 0.32 3.79 4.65
CA MET A 136 0.65 3.09 5.88
C MET A 136 -0.09 3.70 7.07
N SER A 137 -0.36 2.89 8.10
CA SER A 137 -0.90 3.36 9.37
C SER A 137 0.22 3.68 10.35
N VAL A 138 0.01 4.66 11.21
CA VAL A 138 0.88 4.94 12.36
C VAL A 138 0.50 4.04 13.52
N SER A 139 1.50 3.43 14.15
CA SER A 139 1.34 2.65 15.37
C SER A 139 2.47 2.91 16.37
N GLY A 140 2.12 3.15 17.63
CA GLY A 140 3.08 3.50 18.68
C GLY A 140 3.83 4.80 18.38
N GLY A 141 3.20 5.75 17.69
CA GLY A 141 3.82 7.00 17.24
C GLY A 141 4.91 6.83 16.16
N THR A 142 5.00 5.65 15.52
CA THR A 142 5.96 5.35 14.46
C THR A 142 5.29 4.76 13.23
N PHE A 143 5.97 4.79 12.09
CA PHE A 143 5.52 4.12 10.88
C PHE A 143 6.73 3.62 10.07
N ALA A 144 6.47 2.58 9.27
CA ALA A 144 7.43 2.04 8.32
C ALA A 144 6.68 1.56 7.07
N THR A 145 7.29 1.74 5.91
CA THR A 145 6.79 1.25 4.62
C THR A 145 7.95 1.14 3.64
N TYR A 146 7.65 0.79 2.39
CA TYR A 146 8.62 0.84 1.32
C TYR A 146 8.01 1.33 0.01
N VAL A 147 8.86 1.84 -0.87
CA VAL A 147 8.50 2.18 -2.25
C VAL A 147 9.46 1.53 -3.24
N GLN A 148 9.00 1.33 -4.48
CA GLN A 148 9.80 0.83 -5.59
C GLN A 148 9.51 1.67 -6.82
N THR A 149 10.54 2.09 -7.55
CA THR A 149 10.38 2.90 -8.76
C THR A 149 11.46 2.55 -9.77
N SER A 150 11.09 2.54 -11.05
CA SER A 150 12.02 2.44 -12.18
C SER A 150 12.53 3.81 -12.65
N ARG A 151 11.99 4.91 -12.11
CA ARG A 151 12.38 6.28 -12.47
C ARG A 151 13.78 6.56 -11.94
N THR A 152 14.74 6.65 -12.85
CA THR A 152 16.13 6.93 -12.52
C THR A 152 16.37 8.40 -12.14
N GLY A 153 17.50 8.67 -11.49
CA GLY A 153 17.89 9.97 -10.97
C GLY A 153 17.36 10.27 -9.56
N PRO A 154 17.39 11.55 -9.14
CA PRO A 154 16.91 11.94 -7.82
C PRO A 154 15.39 11.84 -7.74
N ASN A 155 14.89 11.03 -6.80
CA ASN A 155 13.48 10.91 -6.48
C ASN A 155 13.23 11.54 -5.10
N LYS A 156 12.36 12.56 -5.06
CA LYS A 156 11.95 13.22 -3.82
C LYS A 156 10.66 12.61 -3.30
N PHE A 157 10.64 12.26 -2.02
CA PHE A 157 9.48 11.69 -1.33
C PHE A 157 9.13 12.50 -0.09
N ARG A 158 7.85 12.48 0.28
CA ARG A 158 7.33 12.92 1.59
C ARG A 158 6.14 12.04 1.96
N VAL A 159 5.62 12.21 3.17
CA VAL A 159 4.34 11.60 3.58
C VAL A 159 3.36 12.70 4.01
N ILE A 160 2.06 12.42 3.83
CA ILE A 160 0.97 13.30 4.26
C ILE A 160 -0.08 12.48 5.03
N ASP A 161 -0.59 13.02 6.12
CA ASP A 161 -1.76 12.50 6.82
C ASP A 161 -3.02 12.77 5.98
N THR A 162 -3.77 11.72 5.65
CA THR A 162 -4.93 11.82 4.76
C THR A 162 -6.10 12.61 5.36
N ASP A 163 -6.18 12.69 6.68
CA ASP A 163 -7.26 13.36 7.39
C ASP A 163 -6.89 14.81 7.73
N THR A 164 -5.69 15.02 8.29
CA THR A 164 -5.27 16.35 8.76
C THR A 164 -4.50 17.16 7.73
N GLN A 165 -4.06 16.53 6.64
CA GLN A 165 -3.17 17.11 5.63
C GLN A 165 -1.81 17.57 6.18
N THR A 166 -1.43 17.11 7.36
CA THR A 166 -0.10 17.37 7.94
C THR A 166 0.97 16.63 7.12
N THR A 167 2.04 17.33 6.75
CA THR A 167 3.13 16.77 5.93
C THR A 167 4.41 16.56 6.72
N SER A 168 5.23 15.59 6.29
CA SER A 168 6.60 15.43 6.77
C SER A 168 7.62 16.28 6.01
N ASN A 169 8.88 16.18 6.43
CA ASN A 169 10.04 16.64 5.67
C ASN A 169 10.11 15.91 4.33
N GLU A 170 10.85 16.53 3.42
CA GLU A 170 11.23 15.92 2.16
C GLU A 170 12.50 15.09 2.34
N ILE A 171 12.56 13.95 1.67
CA ILE A 171 13.78 13.17 1.51
C ILE A 171 14.08 13.00 0.01
N THR A 172 15.34 12.76 -0.33
CA THR A 172 15.77 12.48 -1.71
C THR A 172 16.54 11.17 -1.75
N VAL A 173 16.16 10.27 -2.65
CA VAL A 173 16.84 8.99 -2.90
C VAL A 173 17.21 8.91 -4.37
N THR A 174 18.45 8.54 -4.67
CA THR A 174 18.93 8.41 -6.06
C THR A 174 18.67 7.00 -6.58
N VAL A 175 18.10 6.88 -7.78
CA VAL A 175 17.80 5.59 -8.40
C VAL A 175 18.63 5.43 -9.68
N GLY A 176 19.35 4.32 -9.81
CA GLY A 176 20.16 4.00 -10.99
C GLY A 176 21.63 4.37 -10.90
#